data_AF-A0A2N4YNX9-F1
#
_entry.id   AF-A0A2N4YNX9-F1
#
_cell.length_a   1.000
_cell.length_b   1.000
_cell.length_c   1.000
_cell.angle_alpha   90.00
_cell.angle_beta   90.00
_cell.angle_gamma   90.00
#
_symmetry.space_group_name_H-M   'P 1'
#
loop_
_entity.id
_entity.type
_entity.pdbx_description
1 polymer ?
#
loop_
_entity_poly.entity_id
_entity_poly.type
_entity_poly.pdbx_seq_one_letter_code
_entity_poly.pdbx_strand_id
1 'polypeptide(L)'
;VVLGSIARATGFSIFKFIRYIREELLIVLGTSSSESALPRMLDKMEKLGCRKSVVGLVIPTGYSFNLDGTSIYLTMAAVFIAQATNSHMDIFHQITLLVVLLLSSKGAAGVTGSGFIVLAATISAVGHLPVAGLALILGIDRFMSEARALTNLVGNGVATVVVAKWVKELDAKQMD
;
A
#
# COMPACT_ATOMS: atom_id res chain seq x y z
N VAL A 1 -11.70 -6.45 3.11
CA VAL A 1 -12.45 -6.44 4.40
C VAL A 1 -12.06 -5.24 5.25
N VAL A 2 -10.80 -5.09 5.67
CA VAL A 2 -10.35 -4.00 6.57
C VAL A 2 -10.75 -2.60 6.09
N LEU A 3 -10.34 -2.19 4.88
CA LEU A 3 -10.70 -0.87 4.33
C LEU A 3 -12.21 -0.67 4.17
N GLY A 4 -12.94 -1.74 3.88
CA GLY A 4 -14.41 -1.71 3.78
C GLY A 4 -15.08 -1.46 5.14
N SER A 5 -14.58 -2.11 6.19
CA SER A 5 -15.04 -1.89 7.56
C SER A 5 -14.73 -0.47 8.03
N ILE A 6 -13.53 0.03 7.75
CA ILE A 6 -13.14 1.42 8.06
C ILE A 6 -14.05 2.40 7.32
N ALA A 7 -14.22 2.25 6.00
CA ALA A 7 -15.09 3.11 5.20
C ALA A 7 -16.53 3.12 5.74
N ARG A 8 -17.07 1.95 6.10
CA ARG A 8 -18.41 1.82 6.69
C ARG A 8 -18.52 2.53 8.04
N ALA A 9 -17.52 2.41 8.91
CA ALA A 9 -17.46 3.12 10.18
C ALA A 9 -17.34 4.65 10.00
N THR A 10 -16.63 5.09 8.95
CA THR A 10 -16.55 6.49 8.53
C THR A 10 -17.81 6.95 7.79
N GLY A 11 -18.76 6.07 7.49
CA GLY A 11 -20.06 6.42 6.91
C GLY A 11 -20.08 6.53 5.39
N PHE A 12 -19.18 5.87 4.67
CA PHE A 12 -19.22 5.81 3.21
C PHE A 12 -19.02 4.40 2.66
N SER A 13 -19.43 4.18 1.41
CA SER A 13 -19.29 2.89 0.74
C SER A 13 -17.94 2.78 0.03
N ILE A 14 -17.16 1.76 0.40
CA ILE A 14 -15.89 1.44 -0.27
C ILE A 14 -16.09 1.17 -1.77
N PHE A 15 -17.23 0.58 -2.17
CA PHE A 15 -17.51 0.31 -3.58
C PHE A 15 -17.82 1.59 -4.37
N LYS A 16 -18.54 2.54 -3.76
CA LYS A 16 -18.74 3.88 -4.35
C LYS A 16 -17.40 4.59 -4.50
N PHE A 17 -16.55 4.52 -3.46
CA PHE A 17 -15.22 5.11 -3.48
C PHE A 17 -14.32 4.52 -4.58
N ILE A 18 -14.23 3.20 -4.68
CA ILE A 18 -13.46 2.53 -5.75
C ILE A 18 -13.99 2.92 -7.14
N ARG A 19 -15.32 3.00 -7.32
CA ARG A 19 -15.92 3.46 -8.58
C ARG A 19 -15.56 4.91 -8.89
N TYR A 20 -15.48 5.77 -7.88
CA TYR A 20 -15.10 7.18 -8.01
C TYR A 20 -13.65 7.35 -8.48
N ILE A 21 -12.71 6.57 -7.93
CA ILE A 21 -11.28 6.61 -8.29
C ILE A 21 -10.87 5.61 -9.41
N ARG A 22 -11.83 5.09 -10.18
CA ARG A 22 -11.58 4.03 -11.18
C ARG A 22 -10.53 4.40 -12.22
N GLU A 23 -10.47 5.68 -12.60
CA GLU A 23 -9.54 6.18 -13.62
C GLU A 23 -8.11 6.18 -13.09
N GLU A 24 -7.94 6.57 -11.84
CA GLU A 24 -6.66 6.56 -11.14
C GLU A 24 -6.18 5.13 -10.94
N LEU A 25 -7.09 4.21 -10.60
CA LEU A 25 -6.77 2.78 -10.54
C LEU A 25 -6.31 2.23 -11.90
N LEU A 26 -6.96 2.62 -13.00
CA LEU A 26 -6.53 2.21 -14.35
C LEU A 26 -5.17 2.79 -14.74
N ILE A 27 -4.88 4.04 -14.36
CA ILE A 27 -3.56 4.66 -14.58
C ILE A 27 -2.50 3.89 -13.79
N VAL A 28 -2.71 3.67 -12.50
CA VAL A 28 -1.76 2.93 -11.65
C VAL A 28 -1.57 1.50 -12.11
N LEU A 29 -2.62 0.84 -12.59
CA LEU A 29 -2.53 -0.50 -13.19
C LEU A 29 -1.64 -0.46 -14.45
N GLY A 30 -1.86 0.51 -15.35
CA GLY A 30 -1.11 0.63 -16.59
C GLY A 30 0.34 1.08 -16.43
N THR A 31 0.65 1.91 -15.42
CA THR A 31 2.01 2.41 -15.17
C THR A 31 2.77 1.62 -14.10
N SER A 32 2.08 0.73 -13.38
CA SER A 32 2.57 0.05 -12.18
C SER A 32 3.08 1.00 -11.08
N SER A 33 2.75 2.30 -11.14
CA SER A 33 3.22 3.33 -10.21
C SER A 33 2.06 4.14 -9.64
N SER A 34 1.97 4.19 -8.31
CA SER A 34 1.00 5.06 -7.64
C SER A 34 1.27 6.54 -7.95
N GLU A 35 2.53 6.93 -8.15
CA GLU A 35 2.94 8.34 -8.32
C GLU A 35 2.33 8.99 -9.56
N SER A 36 2.13 8.19 -10.62
CA SER A 36 1.48 8.62 -11.86
C SER A 36 0.05 9.13 -11.64
N ALA A 37 -0.63 8.68 -10.57
CA ALA A 37 -1.99 9.10 -10.23
C ALA A 37 -2.04 10.17 -9.12
N LEU A 38 -0.90 10.56 -8.54
CA LEU A 38 -0.85 11.47 -7.38
C LEU A 38 -1.57 12.81 -7.65
N PRO A 39 -1.31 13.54 -8.76
CA PRO A 39 -1.99 14.82 -9.02
C PRO A 39 -3.51 14.67 -9.15
N ARG A 40 -3.96 13.60 -9.81
CA ARG A 40 -5.40 13.30 -9.96
C ARG A 40 -6.05 12.90 -8.65
N MET A 41 -5.34 12.18 -7.79
CA MET A 41 -5.82 11.84 -6.46
C MET A 41 -5.99 13.08 -5.60
N LEU A 42 -5.05 14.03 -5.62
CA LEU A 42 -5.20 15.31 -4.90
C LEU A 42 -6.47 16.04 -5.35
N ASP A 43 -6.65 16.23 -6.66
CA ASP A 43 -7.81 16.91 -7.22
C ASP A 43 -9.14 16.17 -6.93
N LYS A 44 -9.17 14.84 -7.07
CA LYS A 44 -10.38 14.04 -6.75
C LYS A 44 -10.72 14.05 -5.27
N MET A 45 -9.75 13.99 -4.37
CA MET A 45 -10.06 14.03 -2.94
C MET A 45 -10.60 15.41 -2.53
N GLU A 46 -10.08 16.50 -3.11
CA GLU A 46 -10.64 17.84 -2.93
C GLU A 46 -12.09 17.91 -3.47
N LYS A 47 -12.33 17.40 -4.69
CA LYS A 47 -13.67 17.35 -5.30
C LYS A 47 -14.66 16.43 -4.60
N LEU A 48 -14.19 15.44 -3.85
CA LEU A 48 -15.00 14.57 -3.00
C LEU A 48 -15.48 15.29 -1.73
N GLY A 49 -14.92 16.47 -1.41
CA GLY A 49 -15.28 17.29 -0.25
C GLY A 49 -14.23 17.30 0.86
N CYS A 50 -13.05 16.72 0.67
CA CYS A 50 -11.96 16.83 1.65
C CYS A 50 -11.27 18.20 1.50
N ARG A 51 -11.11 18.96 2.60
CA ARG A 51 -10.44 20.27 2.53
C ARG A 51 -8.99 20.14 2.03
N LYS A 52 -8.56 21.05 1.17
CA LYS A 52 -7.22 21.10 0.57
C LYS A 52 -6.06 20.94 1.56
N SER A 53 -6.18 21.49 2.77
CA SER A 53 -5.14 21.34 3.80
C SER A 53 -4.97 19.90 4.30
N VAL A 54 -6.06 19.12 4.34
CA VAL A 54 -6.00 17.69 4.71
C VAL A 54 -5.45 16.89 3.55
N VAL A 55 -5.96 17.12 2.34
CA VAL A 55 -5.54 16.40 1.14
C VAL A 55 -4.05 16.61 0.86
N GLY A 56 -3.58 17.86 0.90
CA GLY A 56 -2.18 18.23 0.65
C GLY A 56 -1.19 17.70 1.69
N LEU A 57 -1.65 17.22 2.85
CA LEU A 57 -0.81 16.57 3.85
C LEU A 57 -0.94 15.04 3.77
N VAL A 58 -2.16 14.52 3.86
CA VAL A 58 -2.42 13.08 4.04
C VAL A 58 -2.04 12.28 2.80
N ILE A 59 -2.37 12.77 1.59
CA ILE A 59 -2.04 12.05 0.36
C ILE A 59 -0.52 11.97 0.16
N PRO A 60 0.24 13.09 0.16
CA PRO A 60 1.71 13.00 -0.03
C PRO A 60 2.41 12.22 1.07
N THR A 61 2.02 12.40 2.34
CA THR A 61 2.61 11.62 3.44
C THR A 61 2.26 10.14 3.32
N GLY A 62 1.02 9.79 2.99
CA GLY A 62 0.59 8.40 2.79
C GLY A 62 1.29 7.72 1.61
N TYR A 63 1.62 8.47 0.56
CA TYR A 63 2.36 7.92 -0.58
C TYR A 63 3.75 7.40 -0.20
N SER A 64 4.43 8.10 0.71
CA SER A 64 5.75 7.67 1.19
C SER A 64 5.65 6.69 2.35
N PHE A 65 4.72 6.92 3.27
CA PHE A 65 4.70 6.22 4.56
C PHE A 65 3.58 5.20 4.73
N ASN A 66 2.55 5.18 3.87
CA ASN A 66 1.41 4.27 3.97
C ASN A 66 1.39 3.26 2.80
N LEU A 67 2.44 2.45 2.74
CA LEU A 67 2.65 1.41 1.73
C LEU A 67 2.09 0.05 2.19
N ASP A 68 0.80 0.00 2.56
CA ASP A 68 0.15 -1.18 3.14
C ASP A 68 0.26 -2.43 2.27
N GLY A 69 -0.05 -2.32 0.98
CA GLY A 69 0.07 -3.40 0.02
C GLY A 69 1.50 -3.92 -0.06
N THR A 70 2.49 -3.02 -0.02
CA THR A 70 3.91 -3.39 -0.01
C THR A 70 4.24 -4.17 1.25
N SER A 71 3.90 -3.66 2.44
CA SER A 71 4.20 -4.34 3.70
C SER A 71 3.53 -5.72 3.80
N ILE A 72 2.27 -5.84 3.36
CA ILE A 72 1.54 -7.11 3.31
C ILE A 72 2.24 -8.10 2.37
N TYR A 73 2.53 -7.67 1.13
CA TYR A 73 3.16 -8.54 0.14
C TYR A 73 4.55 -9.01 0.58
N LEU A 74 5.42 -8.11 1.04
CA LEU A 74 6.79 -8.47 1.41
C LEU A 74 6.82 -9.49 2.55
N THR A 75 5.94 -9.30 3.54
CA THR A 75 5.81 -10.24 4.66
C THR A 75 5.32 -11.61 4.19
N MET A 76 4.27 -11.64 3.36
CA MET A 76 3.75 -12.91 2.82
C MET A 76 4.76 -13.60 1.90
N ALA A 77 5.49 -12.85 1.08
CA ALA A 77 6.52 -13.37 0.19
C ALA A 77 7.66 -14.02 0.98
N ALA A 78 8.08 -13.41 2.09
CA ALA A 78 9.13 -13.98 2.93
C ALA A 78 8.67 -15.27 3.62
N VAL A 79 7.44 -15.31 4.15
CA VAL A 79 6.84 -16.53 4.72
C VAL A 79 6.68 -17.62 3.65
N PHE A 80 6.25 -17.26 2.44
CA PHE A 80 6.16 -18.18 1.32
C PHE A 80 7.52 -18.80 0.97
N ILE A 81 8.58 -17.97 0.87
CA ILE A 81 9.94 -18.47 0.61
C ILE A 81 10.37 -19.44 1.70
N ALA A 82 10.10 -19.13 2.97
CA ALA A 82 10.42 -20.00 4.09
C ALA A 82 9.79 -21.39 3.95
N GLN A 83 8.49 -21.42 3.65
CA GLN A 83 7.75 -22.66 3.45
C GLN A 83 8.21 -23.41 2.21
N ALA A 84 8.43 -22.73 1.08
CA ALA A 84 8.84 -23.35 -0.17
C ALA A 84 10.26 -23.94 -0.12
N THR A 85 11.11 -23.40 0.75
CA THR A 85 12.50 -23.86 0.94
C THR A 85 12.70 -24.75 2.17
N ASN A 86 11.62 -25.08 2.89
CA ASN A 86 11.65 -25.77 4.18
C ASN A 86 12.57 -25.09 5.22
N SER A 87 12.76 -23.78 5.12
CA SER A 87 13.46 -22.98 6.12
C SER A 87 12.55 -22.80 7.33
N HIS A 88 12.96 -23.36 8.46
CA HIS A 88 12.22 -23.19 9.71
C HIS A 88 12.27 -21.73 10.17
N MET A 89 11.09 -21.13 10.38
CA MET A 89 10.94 -19.82 11.01
C MET A 89 10.02 -19.94 12.21
N ASP A 90 10.59 -19.83 13.40
CA ASP A 90 9.79 -19.67 14.61
C ASP A 90 9.08 -18.30 14.63
N ILE A 91 8.25 -18.09 15.65
CA ILE A 91 7.48 -16.86 15.80
C ILE A 91 8.39 -15.63 15.99
N PHE A 92 9.56 -15.80 16.60
CA PHE A 92 10.50 -14.72 16.85
C PHE A 92 11.14 -14.22 15.55
N HIS A 93 11.54 -15.15 14.68
CA HIS A 93 12.02 -14.83 13.33
C HIS A 93 10.95 -14.14 12.50
N GLN A 94 9.70 -14.62 12.56
CA GLN A 94 8.58 -14.01 11.85
C GLN A 94 8.31 -12.57 12.30
N ILE A 95 8.30 -12.32 13.62
CA ILE A 95 8.10 -10.98 14.18
C ILE A 95 9.28 -10.06 13.82
N THR A 96 10.51 -10.55 13.97
CA THR A 96 11.73 -9.78 13.64
C THR A 96 11.72 -9.38 12.18
N LEU A 97 11.45 -10.33 11.29
CA LEU A 97 11.36 -10.10 9.85
C LEU A 97 10.24 -9.12 9.51
N LEU A 98 9.06 -9.25 10.14
CA LEU A 98 7.95 -8.33 9.96
C LEU A 98 8.32 -6.90 10.38
N VAL A 99 8.99 -6.72 11.53
CA VAL A 99 9.43 -5.39 12.00
C VAL A 99 10.45 -4.78 11.03
N VAL A 100 11.45 -5.56 10.59
CA VAL A 100 12.45 -5.09 9.63
C VAL A 100 11.78 -4.71 8.30
N LEU A 101 10.87 -5.54 7.78
CA LEU A 101 10.13 -5.26 6.55
C LEU A 101 9.20 -4.05 6.68
N LEU A 102 8.56 -3.84 7.83
CA LEU A 102 7.74 -2.65 8.07
C LEU A 102 8.57 -1.37 8.02
N LEU A 103 9.77 -1.38 8.60
CA LEU A 103 10.70 -0.26 8.57
C LEU A 103 11.28 -0.06 7.17
N SER A 104 11.83 -1.11 6.55
CA SER A 104 12.51 -1.03 5.27
C SER A 104 11.57 -0.73 4.10
N SER A 105 10.31 -1.16 4.18
CA SER A 105 9.30 -0.89 3.14
C SER A 105 9.04 0.61 2.93
N LYS A 106 9.25 1.46 3.94
CA LYS A 106 9.07 2.93 3.81
C LYS A 106 10.16 3.57 2.95
N GLY A 107 11.34 2.94 2.88
CA GLY A 107 12.42 3.34 1.96
C GLY A 107 12.16 2.96 0.50
N ALA A 108 11.11 2.18 0.21
CA ALA A 108 10.76 1.74 -1.13
C ALA A 108 9.85 2.74 -1.90
N ALA A 109 9.46 3.85 -1.26
CA ALA A 109 8.53 4.80 -1.83
C ALA A 109 9.03 5.40 -3.17
N GLY A 110 8.18 5.41 -4.19
CA GLY A 110 8.37 6.17 -5.43
C GLY A 110 9.00 5.44 -6.62
N VAL A 111 9.62 4.26 -6.44
CA VAL A 111 10.26 3.55 -7.56
C VAL A 111 9.57 2.22 -7.84
N THR A 112 9.19 1.98 -9.09
CA THR A 112 8.58 0.70 -9.49
C THR A 112 9.58 -0.45 -9.34
N GLY A 113 9.12 -1.58 -8.78
CA GLY A 113 9.99 -2.73 -8.51
C GLY A 113 10.93 -2.59 -7.29
N SER A 114 10.98 -1.43 -6.62
CA SER A 114 11.81 -1.23 -5.42
C SER A 114 11.49 -2.21 -4.29
N GLY A 115 10.23 -2.62 -4.15
CA GLY A 115 9.82 -3.53 -3.10
C GLY A 115 10.52 -4.90 -3.20
N PHE A 116 10.78 -5.41 -4.41
CA PHE A 116 11.52 -6.66 -4.57
C PHE A 116 12.98 -6.51 -4.13
N ILE A 117 13.60 -5.37 -4.45
CA ILE A 117 14.96 -5.04 -4.00
C ILE A 117 15.01 -4.96 -2.47
N VAL A 118 14.01 -4.33 -1.84
CA VAL A 118 13.89 -4.26 -0.38
C VAL A 118 13.71 -5.64 0.25
N LEU A 119 12.94 -6.54 -0.38
CA LEU A 119 12.83 -7.92 0.07
C LEU A 119 14.19 -8.63 0.01
N ALA A 120 14.89 -8.51 -1.11
CA ALA A 120 16.20 -9.13 -1.32
C ALA A 120 17.24 -8.63 -0.31
N ALA A 121 17.27 -7.32 -0.08
CA ALA A 121 18.14 -6.68 0.91
C ALA A 121 17.79 -7.15 2.33
N THR A 122 16.50 -7.23 2.66
CA THR A 122 16.05 -7.67 3.98
C THR A 122 16.38 -9.13 4.24
N ILE A 123 16.14 -10.02 3.28
CA ILE A 123 16.50 -11.44 3.37
C ILE A 123 18.01 -11.60 3.56
N SER A 124 18.80 -10.85 2.79
CA SER A 124 20.27 -10.87 2.89
C SER A 124 20.76 -10.36 4.26
N ALA A 125 20.12 -9.32 4.81
CA ALA A 125 20.50 -8.73 6.09
C ALA A 125 20.10 -9.59 7.29
N VAL A 126 18.92 -10.23 7.23
CA VAL A 126 18.38 -11.07 8.31
C VAL A 126 18.99 -12.48 8.27
N GLY A 127 19.46 -12.95 7.11
CA GLY A 127 20.29 -14.16 6.98
C GLY A 127 19.57 -15.50 7.21
N HIS A 128 18.29 -15.50 7.56
CA HIS A 128 17.52 -16.72 7.88
C HIS A 128 16.87 -17.39 6.66
N LEU A 129 16.72 -16.67 5.54
CA LEU A 129 16.08 -17.17 4.32
C LEU A 129 17.09 -17.25 3.17
N PRO A 130 17.04 -18.30 2.34
CA PRO A 130 17.93 -18.41 1.19
C PRO A 130 17.57 -17.35 0.14
N VAL A 131 18.55 -16.51 -0.23
CA VAL A 131 18.39 -15.49 -1.27
C VAL A 131 17.96 -16.12 -2.61
N ALA A 132 18.40 -17.36 -2.89
CA ALA A 132 17.97 -18.11 -4.07
C ALA A 132 16.44 -18.33 -4.14
N GLY A 133 15.74 -18.33 -3.00
CA GLY A 133 14.28 -18.44 -2.94
C GLY A 133 13.55 -17.27 -3.59
N LEU A 134 14.20 -16.12 -3.77
CA LEU A 134 13.66 -14.98 -4.52
C LEU A 134 13.33 -15.35 -5.99
N ALA A 135 14.05 -16.30 -6.57
CA ALA A 135 13.79 -16.76 -7.94
C ALA A 135 12.38 -17.36 -8.10
N LEU A 136 11.82 -17.93 -7.02
CA LEU A 136 10.47 -18.53 -7.01
C LEU A 136 9.37 -17.48 -7.19
N ILE A 137 9.61 -16.25 -6.75
CA ILE A 137 8.62 -15.17 -6.77
C ILE A 137 8.92 -14.09 -7.82
N LEU A 138 10.10 -14.12 -8.44
CA LEU A 138 10.53 -13.11 -9.42
C LEU A 138 9.53 -12.93 -10.56
N GLY A 139 9.00 -14.03 -11.09
CA GLY A 139 8.02 -14.00 -12.19
C GLY A 139 6.68 -13.38 -11.79
N ILE A 140 6.21 -13.63 -10.55
CA ILE A 140 4.94 -13.09 -10.06
C ILE A 140 5.09 -11.67 -9.50
N ASP A 141 6.30 -11.25 -9.13
CA ASP A 141 6.55 -9.93 -8.51
C ASP A 141 6.07 -8.79 -9.39
N ARG A 142 6.17 -8.96 -10.72
CA ARG A 142 5.69 -7.96 -11.68
C ARG A 142 4.20 -7.69 -11.51
N PHE A 143 3.37 -8.72 -11.49
CA PHE A 143 1.92 -8.61 -11.27
C PHE A 143 1.61 -8.13 -9.86
N MET A 144 2.35 -8.62 -8.87
CA MET A 144 2.19 -8.20 -7.48
C MET A 144 2.60 -6.74 -7.27
N SER A 145 3.49 -6.17 -8.08
CA SER A 145 3.83 -4.75 -8.05
C SER A 145 2.60 -3.88 -8.35
N GLU A 146 1.79 -4.27 -9.33
CA GLU A 146 0.57 -3.55 -9.70
C GLU A 146 -0.48 -3.67 -8.58
N ALA A 147 -0.71 -4.89 -8.06
CA ALA A 147 -1.64 -5.12 -6.96
C ALA A 147 -1.28 -4.33 -5.69
N ARG A 148 0.03 -4.23 -5.37
CA ARG A 148 0.54 -3.39 -4.28
C ARG A 148 0.21 -1.92 -4.51
N ALA A 149 0.53 -1.40 -5.68
CA ALA A 149 0.32 0.01 -6.02
C ALA A 149 -1.17 0.40 -5.96
N LEU A 150 -2.06 -0.47 -6.43
CA LEU A 150 -3.52 -0.29 -6.32
C LEU A 150 -3.98 -0.28 -4.86
N THR A 151 -3.51 -1.23 -4.06
CA THR A 151 -3.88 -1.33 -2.63
C THR A 151 -3.44 -0.09 -1.88
N ASN A 152 -2.22 0.39 -2.11
CA ASN A 152 -1.69 1.61 -1.51
C ASN A 152 -2.53 2.83 -1.90
N LEU A 153 -2.89 2.95 -3.19
CA LEU A 153 -3.71 4.05 -3.70
C LEU A 153 -5.07 4.12 -3.00
N VAL A 154 -5.76 2.97 -2.91
CA VAL A 154 -7.07 2.89 -2.23
C VAL A 154 -6.92 3.19 -0.74
N GLY A 155 -5.91 2.63 -0.08
CA GLY A 155 -5.63 2.86 1.34
C GLY A 155 -5.41 4.34 1.65
N ASN A 156 -4.58 5.02 0.84
CA ASN A 156 -4.29 6.44 0.98
C ASN A 156 -5.54 7.30 0.80
N GLY A 157 -6.34 7.01 -0.22
CA GLY A 157 -7.60 7.71 -0.45
C GLY A 157 -8.61 7.52 0.69
N VAL A 158 -8.77 6.29 1.19
CA VAL A 158 -9.62 6.00 2.36
C VAL A 158 -9.12 6.75 3.59
N ALA A 159 -7.80 6.74 3.85
CA ALA A 159 -7.20 7.46 4.96
C ALA A 159 -7.46 8.97 4.87
N THR A 160 -7.38 9.57 3.68
CA THR A 160 -7.72 10.99 3.48
C THR A 160 -9.14 11.31 3.89
N VAL A 161 -10.12 10.51 3.47
CA VAL A 161 -11.53 10.70 3.85
C VAL A 161 -11.73 10.52 5.35
N VAL A 162 -11.10 9.50 5.96
CA VAL A 162 -11.19 9.23 7.40
C VAL A 162 -10.62 10.40 8.21
N VAL A 163 -9.41 10.86 7.86
CA VAL A 163 -8.76 11.98 8.55
C VAL A 163 -9.58 13.26 8.35
N ALA A 164 -10.03 13.56 7.13
CA ALA A 164 -10.87 14.71 6.84
C ALA A 164 -12.14 14.70 7.70
N LYS A 165 -12.81 13.55 7.83
CA LYS A 165 -13.97 13.42 8.72
C LYS A 165 -13.61 13.63 10.19
N TRP A 166 -12.51 13.04 10.65
CA TRP A 166 -12.09 13.12 12.05
C TRP A 166 -11.77 14.57 12.47
N VAL A 167 -11.12 15.33 11.60
CA VAL A 167 -10.81 16.75 11.87
C VAL A 167 -11.96 17.71 11.49
N LYS A 168 -13.13 17.20 11.08
CA LYS A 168 -14.31 17.98 10.65
C LYS A 168 -14.08 18.85 9.40
N GLU A 169 -13.23 18.38 8.50
CA GLU A 169 -12.85 19.01 7.24
C GLU A 169 -13.33 18.22 6.01
N LEU A 170 -14.44 17.49 6.18
CA LEU A 170 -15.11 16.74 5.13
C LEU A 170 -16.50 17.36 4.90
N ASP A 171 -16.74 17.86 3.69
CA ASP A 171 -18.08 18.27 3.27
C ASP A 171 -18.92 17.02 2.94
N ALA A 172 -19.75 16.62 3.91
CA ALA A 172 -20.63 15.47 3.76
C ALA A 172 -21.67 15.64 2.64
N LYS A 173 -22.10 16.88 2.34
CA LYS A 173 -23.09 17.12 1.27
C LYS A 173 -22.49 16.90 -0.11
N GLN A 174 -21.20 17.20 -0.27
CA GLN A 174 -20.46 17.00 -1.51
C GLN A 174 -20.10 15.53 -1.73
N MET A 175 -20.07 14.73 -0.67
CA MET A 175 -19.68 13.32 -0.69
C MET A 175 -20.83 12.34 -0.98
N ASP A 176 -22.07 12.70 -0.64
CA ASP A 176 -23.27 11.83 -0.77
C ASP A 176 -23.67 11.54 -2.23
#